data_AF-A0A521F8H8-F1
#
_entry.id   AF-A0A521F8H8-F1
#
_cell.length_a   1.000
_cell.length_b   1.000
_cell.length_c   1.000
_cell.angle_alpha   90.00
_cell.angle_beta   90.00
_cell.angle_gamma   90.00
#
_symmetry.space_group_name_H-M   'P 1'
#
loop_
_entity.id
_entity.type
_entity.pdbx_description
1 polymer ?
#
loop_
_entity_poly.entity_id
_entity_poly.type
_entity_poly.pdbx_seq_one_letter_code
_entity_poly.pdbx_strand_id
1 'polypeptide(L)'
;MRYTTQLLLTISLLLFAACSSTKNTAVKTVFPFTYQNGDYTITSIVMPEGDGVNMLAYYEGDNLVFRARDNDMDGLMDYVINGEASIAEINEIYQYGIREAIRLDKFKTLKSLRKYEFAANGNRFTIHTYGFLNDEVYNEFTIADTTGITLAIWLDIQANGELTDIKFGEFPWDQAQKFYTLVLNSGLQADRITAANDKMVVKRTKP
;
A
#
# COMPACT_ATOMS: atom_id res chain seq x y z
N MET A 1 20.71 11.84 58.05
CA MET A 1 19.37 11.66 57.46
C MET A 1 18.96 12.69 56.40
N ARG A 2 19.68 13.80 56.16
CA ARG A 2 19.31 14.77 55.10
C ARG A 2 19.80 14.39 53.69
N TYR A 3 20.89 13.61 53.59
CA TYR A 3 21.46 13.20 52.30
C TYR A 3 20.70 12.02 51.64
N THR A 4 20.04 11.18 52.42
CA THR A 4 19.25 10.05 51.92
C THR A 4 17.99 10.51 51.18
N THR A 5 17.37 11.61 51.61
CA THR A 5 16.17 12.18 50.97
C THR A 5 16.49 12.87 49.65
N GLN A 6 17.67 13.50 49.52
CA GLN A 6 18.11 14.09 48.25
C GLN A 6 18.44 13.02 47.20
N LEU A 7 19.09 11.92 47.60
CA LEU A 7 19.43 10.82 46.69
C LEU A 7 18.16 10.15 46.11
N LEU A 8 17.15 9.92 46.95
CA LEU A 8 15.86 9.36 46.53
C LEU A 8 15.12 10.27 45.54
N LEU A 9 15.20 11.59 45.74
CA LEU A 9 14.58 12.56 44.83
C LEU A 9 15.25 12.55 43.45
N THR A 10 16.58 12.46 43.40
CA THR A 10 17.34 12.40 42.14
C THR A 10 17.10 11.10 41.38
N ILE A 11 17.01 9.96 42.08
CA ILE A 11 16.70 8.66 41.46
C ILE A 11 15.28 8.65 40.90
N SER A 12 14.31 9.22 41.61
CA SER A 12 12.93 9.32 41.14
C SER A 12 12.81 10.18 39.88
N LEU A 13 13.57 11.28 39.79
CA LEU A 13 13.59 12.16 38.61
C LEU A 13 14.17 11.47 37.36
N LEU A 14 15.17 10.59 37.52
CA LEU A 14 15.79 9.84 36.43
C LEU A 14 14.86 8.75 35.86
N LEU A 15 13.95 8.20 36.67
CA LEU A 15 12.98 7.19 36.20
C LEU A 15 11.90 7.79 35.29
N PHE A 16 11.61 9.09 35.38
CA PHE A 16 10.66 9.78 34.49
C PHE A 16 11.28 10.21 33.14
N ALA A 17 12.61 10.21 33.02
CA ALA A 17 13.30 10.53 31.76
C ALA A 17 13.40 9.33 30.79
N ALA A 18 13.03 8.12 31.23
CA ALA A 18 13.05 6.91 30.41
C ALA A 18 11.81 6.78 29.50
N CYS A 19 11.29 7.89 28.96
CA CYS A 19 10.27 7.87 27.93
C CYS A 19 10.92 7.42 26.62
N SER A 20 10.97 6.10 26.42
CA SER A 20 11.41 5.49 25.17
C SER A 20 10.56 6.00 24.02
N SER A 21 11.12 6.89 23.20
CA SER A 21 10.58 7.24 21.89
C SER A 21 10.70 6.02 20.98
N THR A 22 9.65 5.20 20.95
CA THR A 22 9.52 4.14 19.95
C THR A 22 9.24 4.82 18.62
N LYS A 23 10.28 5.04 17.80
CA LYS A 23 10.07 5.48 16.42
C LYS A 23 9.30 4.37 15.71
N ASN A 24 8.11 4.71 15.21
CA ASN A 24 7.34 3.80 14.38
C ASN A 24 8.10 3.69 13.03
N THR A 25 8.79 2.58 12.81
CA THR A 25 9.62 2.34 11.61
C THR A 25 8.97 1.29 10.72
N ALA A 26 9.27 1.33 9.42
CA ALA A 26 8.78 0.33 8.48
C ALA A 26 9.17 -1.09 8.93
N VAL A 27 8.20 -2.00 8.85
CA VAL A 27 8.36 -3.41 9.19
C VAL A 27 8.64 -4.16 7.90
N LYS A 28 9.82 -4.77 7.83
CA LYS A 28 10.20 -5.64 6.71
C LYS A 28 10.07 -7.09 7.13
N THR A 29 9.28 -7.86 6.37
CA THR A 29 9.15 -9.31 6.54
C THR A 29 9.68 -10.00 5.29
N VAL A 30 10.42 -11.10 5.47
CA VAL A 30 11.03 -11.86 4.37
C VAL A 30 10.56 -13.30 4.48
N PHE A 31 10.05 -13.84 3.38
CA PHE A 31 9.57 -15.21 3.28
C PHE A 31 10.26 -15.92 2.09
N PRO A 32 11.28 -16.75 2.36
CA PRO A 32 11.90 -17.59 1.33
C PRO A 32 11.04 -18.83 1.05
N PHE A 33 10.99 -19.26 -0.21
CA PHE A 33 10.32 -20.48 -0.64
C PHE A 33 10.94 -21.02 -1.94
N THR A 34 10.71 -22.29 -2.24
CA THR A 34 11.23 -22.95 -3.45
C THR A 34 10.06 -23.31 -4.36
N TYR A 35 10.20 -23.05 -5.67
CA TYR A 35 9.22 -23.43 -6.69
C TYR A 35 9.93 -23.95 -7.94
N GLN A 36 9.55 -25.13 -8.44
CA GLN A 36 10.16 -25.74 -9.64
C GLN A 36 11.72 -25.74 -9.64
N ASN A 37 12.32 -26.00 -8.46
CA ASN A 37 13.77 -25.96 -8.19
C ASN A 37 14.45 -24.57 -8.20
N GLY A 38 13.69 -23.48 -8.31
CA GLY A 38 14.18 -22.12 -8.10
C GLY A 38 13.95 -21.63 -6.67
N ASP A 39 14.88 -20.83 -6.15
CA ASP A 39 14.79 -20.19 -4.84
C ASP A 39 14.27 -18.75 -4.95
N TYR A 40 13.12 -18.52 -4.34
CA TYR A 40 12.39 -17.26 -4.41
C TYR A 40 12.25 -16.63 -3.04
N THR A 41 12.03 -15.33 -3.02
CA THR A 41 11.78 -14.58 -1.80
C THR A 41 10.64 -13.59 -2.01
N ILE A 42 9.62 -13.65 -1.15
CA ILE A 42 8.66 -12.57 -0.99
C ILE A 42 9.17 -11.66 0.14
N THR A 43 9.39 -10.39 -0.18
CA THR A 43 9.68 -9.35 0.81
C THR A 43 8.48 -8.43 0.93
N SER A 44 7.88 -8.39 2.11
CA SER A 44 6.83 -7.43 2.44
C SER A 44 7.43 -6.26 3.20
N ILE A 45 7.15 -5.04 2.76
CA ILE A 45 7.53 -3.82 3.47
C ILE A 45 6.23 -3.12 3.85
N VAL A 46 5.95 -3.08 5.14
CA VAL A 46 4.78 -2.40 5.69
C VAL A 46 5.25 -1.12 6.35
N MET A 47 4.74 -0.01 5.84
CA MET A 47 5.04 1.30 6.37
C MET A 47 4.40 1.44 7.76
N PRO A 48 4.99 2.22 8.69
CA PRO A 48 4.38 2.59 9.98
C PRO A 48 2.91 3.01 9.87
N GLU A 49 2.61 3.56 8.70
CA GLU A 49 1.38 4.13 8.21
C GLU A 49 0.29 3.12 7.83
N GLY A 50 0.61 1.83 7.69
CA GLY A 50 -0.33 0.75 7.33
C GLY A 50 -0.40 0.39 5.85
N ASP A 51 0.13 1.25 4.98
CA ASP A 51 0.33 0.94 3.55
C ASP A 51 1.55 -0.01 3.42
N GLY A 52 1.59 -0.83 2.38
CA GLY A 52 2.72 -1.72 2.18
C GLY A 52 2.87 -2.15 0.74
N VAL A 53 4.03 -2.73 0.45
CA VAL A 53 4.35 -3.32 -0.85
C VAL A 53 4.90 -4.71 -0.65
N ASN A 54 4.64 -5.59 -1.61
CA ASN A 54 5.28 -6.88 -1.71
C ASN A 54 6.24 -6.88 -2.90
N MET A 55 7.39 -7.53 -2.73
CA MET A 55 8.34 -7.76 -3.81
C MET A 55 8.62 -9.24 -3.92
N LEU A 56 8.51 -9.78 -5.12
CA LEU A 56 9.01 -11.11 -5.44
C LEU A 56 10.40 -10.96 -6.05
N ALA A 57 11.36 -11.77 -5.58
CA ALA A 57 12.68 -11.85 -6.16
C ALA A 57 13.08 -13.31 -6.39
N TYR A 58 13.76 -13.57 -7.50
CA TYR A 58 14.37 -14.84 -7.83
C TYR A 58 15.88 -14.70 -7.86
N TYR A 59 16.57 -15.65 -7.23
CA TYR A 59 18.03 -15.68 -7.19
C TYR A 59 18.57 -17.01 -7.71
N GLU A 60 19.64 -16.93 -8.49
CA GLU A 60 20.50 -18.07 -8.83
C GLU A 60 21.84 -17.88 -8.10
N GLY A 61 21.96 -18.50 -6.93
CA GLY A 61 23.07 -18.22 -6.01
C GLY A 61 22.99 -16.78 -5.50
N ASP A 62 24.04 -15.99 -5.75
CA ASP A 62 24.10 -14.58 -5.35
C ASP A 62 23.57 -13.60 -6.41
N ASN A 63 23.16 -14.11 -7.58
CA ASN A 63 22.71 -13.28 -8.69
C ASN A 63 21.19 -13.08 -8.66
N LEU A 64 20.75 -11.82 -8.61
CA LEU A 64 19.35 -11.47 -8.81
C LEU A 64 18.99 -11.67 -10.28
N VAL A 65 18.11 -12.63 -10.57
CA VAL A 65 17.67 -12.92 -11.95
C VAL A 65 16.47 -12.05 -12.33
N PHE A 66 15.47 -11.97 -11.45
CA PHE A 66 14.38 -11.03 -11.62
C PHE A 66 13.84 -10.50 -10.30
N ARG A 67 13.17 -9.35 -10.38
CA ARG A 67 12.40 -8.75 -9.29
C ARG A 67 11.10 -8.16 -9.81
N ALA A 68 10.00 -8.40 -9.13
CA ALA A 68 8.69 -7.83 -9.41
C ALA A 68 8.10 -7.19 -8.16
N ARG A 69 7.09 -6.34 -8.35
CA ARG A 69 6.42 -5.63 -7.26
C ARG A 69 4.89 -5.70 -7.39
N ASP A 70 4.28 -5.86 -6.23
CA ASP A 70 2.87 -5.72 -5.92
C ASP A 70 2.75 -4.49 -4.99
N ASN A 71 2.16 -3.41 -5.50
CA ASN A 71 2.10 -2.11 -4.83
C ASN A 71 0.98 -2.00 -3.80
N ASP A 72 -0.08 -2.78 -3.96
CA ASP A 72 -1.30 -2.68 -3.16
C ASP A 72 -1.52 -3.88 -2.23
N MET A 73 -0.62 -4.86 -2.32
CA MET A 73 -0.64 -6.13 -1.59
C MET A 73 -1.93 -6.92 -1.84
N ASP A 74 -2.53 -6.80 -3.02
CA ASP A 74 -3.73 -7.54 -3.43
C ASP A 74 -3.44 -9.02 -3.78
N GLY A 75 -2.16 -9.38 -3.87
CA GLY A 75 -1.69 -10.72 -4.22
C GLY A 75 -1.32 -10.86 -5.69
N LEU A 76 -1.36 -9.81 -6.49
CA LEU A 76 -0.92 -9.81 -7.87
C LEU A 76 0.24 -8.82 -8.07
N MET A 77 1.24 -9.24 -8.82
CA MET A 77 2.37 -8.40 -9.21
C MET A 77 1.92 -7.46 -10.32
N ASP A 78 2.12 -6.16 -10.10
CA ASP A 78 1.78 -5.08 -11.03
C ASP A 78 2.79 -5.00 -12.19
N TYR A 79 4.08 -5.08 -11.88
CA TYR A 79 5.16 -4.93 -12.87
C TYR A 79 6.47 -5.62 -12.47
N VAL A 80 7.31 -5.84 -13.48
CA VAL A 80 8.68 -6.34 -13.33
C VAL A 80 9.63 -5.15 -13.19
N ILE A 81 10.38 -5.10 -12.09
CA ILE A 81 11.41 -4.08 -11.84
C ILE A 81 12.68 -4.42 -12.62
N ASN A 82 13.07 -5.69 -12.64
CA ASN A 82 14.30 -6.16 -13.26
C ASN A 82 14.14 -7.61 -13.73
N GLY A 83 14.83 -7.97 -14.82
CA GLY A 83 14.78 -9.30 -15.43
C GLY A 83 13.76 -9.41 -16.56
N GLU A 84 13.88 -10.48 -17.33
CA GLU A 84 12.96 -10.82 -18.42
C GLU A 84 12.09 -11.99 -17.98
N ALA A 85 10.87 -11.69 -17.51
CA ALA A 85 9.86 -12.70 -17.20
C ALA A 85 8.48 -12.09 -17.45
N SER A 86 7.54 -12.92 -17.87
CA SER A 86 6.18 -12.44 -18.11
C SER A 86 5.44 -12.19 -16.79
N ILE A 87 4.57 -11.18 -16.75
CA ILE A 87 3.72 -10.91 -15.56
C ILE A 87 2.83 -12.11 -15.21
N ALA A 88 2.37 -12.86 -16.21
CA ALA A 88 1.58 -14.07 -15.99
C ALA A 88 2.37 -15.14 -15.22
N GLU A 89 3.59 -15.44 -15.67
CA GLU A 89 4.48 -16.40 -15.02
C GLU A 89 4.89 -15.95 -13.62
N ILE A 90 5.24 -14.68 -13.46
CA ILE A 90 5.57 -14.08 -12.16
C ILE A 90 4.41 -14.23 -11.17
N ASN A 91 3.18 -13.99 -11.62
CA ASN A 91 2.00 -14.15 -10.77
C ASN A 91 1.75 -15.59 -10.37
N GLU A 92 2.03 -16.57 -11.24
CA GLU A 92 1.93 -17.99 -10.87
C GLU A 92 2.86 -18.32 -9.70
N ILE A 93 4.13 -17.90 -9.80
CA ILE A 93 5.15 -18.10 -8.77
C ILE A 93 4.77 -17.38 -7.48
N TYR A 94 4.34 -16.12 -7.57
CA TYR A 94 3.96 -15.31 -6.43
C TYR A 94 2.79 -15.94 -5.66
N GLN A 95 1.76 -16.38 -6.39
CA GLN A 95 0.60 -17.05 -5.83
C GLN A 95 0.95 -18.37 -5.16
N TYR A 96 1.92 -19.11 -5.69
CA TYR A 96 2.47 -20.28 -4.99
C TYR A 96 3.10 -19.89 -3.66
N GLY A 97 3.96 -18.86 -3.64
CA GLY A 97 4.58 -18.35 -2.41
C GLY A 97 3.57 -17.86 -1.37
N ILE A 98 2.51 -17.15 -1.79
CA ILE A 98 1.41 -16.74 -0.91
C ILE A 98 0.71 -17.96 -0.28
N ARG A 99 0.38 -18.98 -1.08
CA ARG A 99 -0.25 -20.21 -0.57
C ARG A 99 0.63 -20.91 0.46
N GLU A 100 1.94 -20.98 0.22
CA GLU A 100 2.88 -21.54 1.18
C GLU A 100 2.97 -20.71 2.46
N ALA A 101 2.99 -19.39 2.36
CA ALA A 101 2.98 -18.50 3.52
C ALA A 101 1.69 -18.66 4.35
N ILE A 102 0.52 -18.79 3.69
CA ILE A 102 -0.76 -19.07 4.35
C ILE A 102 -0.72 -20.43 5.05
N ARG A 103 -0.26 -21.47 4.35
CA ARG A 103 -0.15 -22.84 4.89
C ARG A 103 0.72 -22.90 6.16
N LEU A 104 1.70 -22.02 6.26
CA LEU A 104 2.62 -21.90 7.40
C LEU A 104 2.19 -20.87 8.46
N ASP A 105 1.00 -20.27 8.35
CA ASP A 105 0.50 -19.20 9.22
C ASP A 105 1.43 -17.97 9.30
N LYS A 106 2.11 -17.67 8.18
CA LYS A 106 3.04 -16.53 8.03
C LYS A 106 2.47 -15.40 7.19
N PHE A 107 1.29 -15.58 6.60
CA PHE A 107 0.63 -14.58 5.78
C PHE A 107 -0.29 -13.68 6.62
N LYS A 108 -0.22 -12.37 6.38
CA LYS A 108 -1.12 -11.38 7.00
C LYS A 108 -1.67 -10.47 5.92
N THR A 109 -3.00 -10.38 5.85
CA THR A 109 -3.68 -9.39 5.00
C THR A 109 -3.62 -8.02 5.67
N LEU A 110 -3.24 -7.00 4.93
CA LEU A 110 -3.39 -5.62 5.37
C LEU A 110 -4.72 -5.06 4.84
N LYS A 111 -5.47 -4.41 5.71
CA LYS A 111 -6.57 -3.55 5.26
C LYS A 111 -5.96 -2.21 4.87
N SER A 112 -6.20 -1.77 3.64
CA SER A 112 -5.88 -0.40 3.27
C SER A 112 -6.58 0.60 4.19
N LEU A 113 -5.82 1.60 4.63
CA LEU A 113 -6.33 2.68 5.47
C LEU A 113 -6.71 3.94 4.68
N ARG A 114 -6.42 4.02 3.38
CA ARG A 114 -6.59 5.23 2.56
C ARG A 114 -7.61 5.04 1.44
N LYS A 115 -8.82 4.69 1.85
CA LYS A 115 -9.97 4.49 0.95
C LYS A 115 -11.05 5.53 1.19
N TYR A 116 -11.55 6.13 0.12
CA TYR A 116 -12.72 6.99 0.12
C TYR A 116 -13.75 6.47 -0.87
N GLU A 117 -14.97 6.22 -0.39
CA GLU A 117 -16.08 5.76 -1.21
C GLU A 117 -17.12 6.87 -1.34
N PHE A 118 -17.66 7.01 -2.55
CA PHE A 118 -18.70 7.97 -2.89
C PHE A 118 -19.71 7.31 -3.82
N ALA A 119 -21.00 7.60 -3.67
CA ALA A 119 -22.04 7.05 -4.54
C ALA A 119 -22.86 8.17 -5.15
N ALA A 120 -22.97 8.18 -6.48
CA ALA A 120 -23.79 9.14 -7.22
C ALA A 120 -24.18 8.58 -8.59
N ASN A 121 -25.30 9.06 -9.14
CA ASN A 121 -25.76 8.72 -10.49
C ASN A 121 -25.87 7.20 -10.76
N GLY A 122 -26.26 6.43 -9.75
CA GLY A 122 -26.37 4.97 -9.86
C GLY A 122 -25.02 4.24 -9.94
N ASN A 123 -23.90 4.91 -9.65
CA ASN A 123 -22.59 4.30 -9.58
C ASN A 123 -21.99 4.45 -8.19
N ARG A 124 -21.12 3.51 -7.85
CA ARG A 124 -20.22 3.58 -6.70
C ARG A 124 -18.82 3.90 -7.21
N PHE A 125 -18.21 4.86 -6.56
CA PHE A 125 -16.88 5.34 -6.87
C PHE A 125 -15.98 5.13 -5.68
N THR A 126 -14.74 4.72 -5.92
CA THR A 126 -13.73 4.58 -4.89
C THR A 126 -12.47 5.29 -5.33
N ILE A 127 -11.89 6.12 -4.46
CA ILE A 127 -10.51 6.55 -4.58
C ILE A 127 -9.72 5.81 -3.51
N HIS A 128 -8.64 5.16 -3.94
CA HIS A 128 -7.68 4.55 -3.06
C HIS A 128 -6.32 5.21 -3.29
N THR A 129 -5.75 5.83 -2.25
CA THR A 129 -4.38 6.36 -2.33
C THR A 129 -3.39 5.32 -1.81
N TYR A 130 -2.45 4.95 -2.66
CA TYR A 130 -1.31 4.11 -2.29
C TYR A 130 -0.08 4.98 -2.07
N GLY A 131 0.78 4.60 -1.12
CA GLY A 131 2.01 5.33 -0.81
C GLY A 131 3.22 4.43 -0.71
N PHE A 132 4.35 4.94 -1.20
CA PHE A 132 5.65 4.29 -1.17
C PHE A 132 6.60 4.93 -0.15
N LEU A 133 7.77 4.30 0.01
CA LEU A 133 8.94 4.92 0.65
C LEU A 133 9.37 6.12 -0.22
N ASN A 134 9.54 7.32 0.37
CA ASN A 134 9.92 8.61 -0.28
C ASN A 134 8.79 9.51 -0.78
N ASP A 135 7.61 9.52 -0.13
CA ASP A 135 6.50 10.43 -0.45
C ASP A 135 5.91 10.29 -1.88
N GLU A 136 6.32 9.28 -2.63
CA GLU A 136 5.64 8.88 -3.87
C GLU A 136 4.29 8.24 -3.51
N VAL A 137 3.22 8.78 -4.08
CA VAL A 137 1.85 8.30 -3.89
C VAL A 137 1.16 8.35 -5.23
N TYR A 138 0.23 7.42 -5.46
CA TYR A 138 -0.67 7.45 -6.60
C TYR A 138 -2.09 7.15 -6.14
N ASN A 139 -3.06 7.53 -6.95
CA ASN A 139 -4.46 7.21 -6.71
C ASN A 139 -4.94 6.18 -7.73
N GLU A 140 -5.66 5.18 -7.24
CA GLU A 140 -6.50 4.31 -8.05
C GLU A 140 -7.95 4.78 -7.91
N PHE A 141 -8.60 4.99 -9.05
CA PHE A 141 -9.99 5.41 -9.14
C PHE A 141 -10.84 4.30 -9.77
N THR A 142 -11.71 3.72 -8.96
CA THR A 142 -12.58 2.61 -9.35
C THR A 142 -14.01 3.09 -9.54
N ILE A 143 -14.60 2.75 -10.68
CA ILE A 143 -16.01 2.95 -11.00
C ILE A 143 -16.69 1.59 -10.97
N ALA A 144 -17.74 1.45 -10.18
CA ALA A 144 -18.57 0.25 -10.09
C ALA A 144 -20.05 0.60 -10.21
N ASP A 145 -20.87 -0.35 -10.66
CA ASP A 145 -22.31 -0.19 -10.69
C ASP A 145 -22.95 -0.30 -9.27
N THR A 146 -24.28 -0.21 -9.19
CA THR A 146 -25.01 -0.36 -7.92
C THR A 146 -24.89 -1.76 -7.30
N THR A 147 -24.59 -2.77 -8.09
CA THR A 147 -24.40 -4.16 -7.64
C THR A 147 -22.99 -4.41 -7.12
N GLY A 148 -22.07 -3.47 -7.37
CA GLY A 148 -20.67 -3.56 -6.99
C GLY A 148 -19.78 -4.21 -8.06
N ILE A 149 -20.29 -4.42 -9.27
CA ILE A 149 -19.48 -4.88 -10.40
C ILE A 149 -18.60 -3.72 -10.85
N THR A 150 -17.28 -3.94 -10.82
CA THR A 150 -16.29 -2.98 -11.33
C THR A 150 -16.46 -2.81 -12.84
N LEU A 151 -16.71 -1.57 -13.25
CA LEU A 151 -16.84 -1.18 -14.65
C LEU A 151 -15.50 -0.71 -15.24
N ALA A 152 -14.73 0.05 -14.46
CA ALA A 152 -13.41 0.52 -14.85
C ALA A 152 -12.52 0.88 -13.65
N ILE A 153 -11.21 0.80 -13.85
CA ILE A 153 -10.17 1.20 -12.88
C ILE A 153 -9.17 2.11 -13.61
N TRP A 154 -8.98 3.30 -13.07
CA TRP A 154 -8.10 4.34 -13.60
C TRP A 154 -7.00 4.70 -12.61
N LEU A 155 -5.89 5.23 -13.11
CA LEU A 155 -4.74 5.63 -12.31
C LEU A 155 -4.47 7.12 -12.48
N ASP A 156 -4.23 7.80 -11.36
CA ASP A 156 -3.59 9.11 -11.28
C ASP A 156 -2.21 8.88 -10.62
N ILE A 157 -1.20 8.67 -11.47
CA ILE A 157 0.14 8.20 -11.06
C ILE A 157 0.85 9.24 -10.20
N GLN A 158 0.53 10.53 -10.36
CA GLN A 158 1.16 11.62 -9.62
C GLN A 158 0.35 12.04 -8.39
N ALA A 159 -0.83 11.45 -8.20
CA ALA A 159 -1.85 11.87 -7.26
C ALA A 159 -2.22 13.36 -7.41
N ASN A 160 -2.14 13.94 -8.61
CA ASN A 160 -2.33 15.39 -8.82
C ASN A 160 -3.79 15.78 -9.15
N GLY A 161 -4.70 14.81 -9.19
CA GLY A 161 -6.11 15.00 -9.55
C GLY A 161 -6.41 14.78 -11.04
N GLU A 162 -5.42 14.40 -11.84
CA GLU A 162 -5.57 14.06 -13.26
C GLU A 162 -5.33 12.57 -13.47
N LEU A 163 -6.29 11.89 -14.11
CA LEU A 163 -6.10 10.52 -14.54
C LEU A 163 -5.04 10.49 -15.64
N THR A 164 -4.14 9.52 -15.58
CA THR A 164 -3.01 9.36 -16.50
C THR A 164 -3.00 8.01 -17.20
N ASP A 165 -3.66 6.99 -16.65
CA ASP A 165 -3.69 5.64 -17.22
C ASP A 165 -4.97 4.86 -16.85
N ILE A 166 -5.22 3.74 -17.53
CA ILE A 166 -6.33 2.82 -17.28
C ILE A 166 -5.79 1.41 -16.96
N LYS A 167 -6.13 0.90 -15.76
CA LYS A 167 -5.77 -0.47 -15.32
C LYS A 167 -6.79 -1.49 -15.83
N PHE A 168 -8.07 -1.13 -15.92
CA PHE A 168 -9.13 -2.05 -16.31
C PHE A 168 -10.36 -1.35 -16.89
N GLY A 169 -11.06 -2.05 -17.80
CA GLY A 169 -12.36 -1.67 -18.34
C GLY A 169 -12.28 -0.77 -19.57
N GLU A 170 -13.43 -0.40 -20.11
CA GLU A 170 -13.56 0.57 -21.19
C GLU A 170 -14.54 1.65 -20.75
N PHE A 171 -14.04 2.87 -20.53
CA PHE A 171 -14.85 4.02 -20.17
C PHE A 171 -14.34 5.27 -20.89
N PRO A 172 -15.20 6.19 -21.35
CA PRO A 172 -14.73 7.40 -22.01
C PRO A 172 -13.88 8.25 -21.05
N TRP A 173 -12.67 8.63 -21.48
CA TRP A 173 -11.70 9.39 -20.69
C TRP A 173 -12.30 10.63 -20.04
N ASP A 174 -12.95 11.48 -20.84
CA ASP A 174 -13.57 12.73 -20.37
C ASP A 174 -14.64 12.48 -19.30
N GLN A 175 -15.34 11.35 -19.37
CA GLN A 175 -16.35 10.99 -18.40
C GLN A 175 -15.72 10.47 -17.11
N ALA A 176 -14.68 9.64 -17.22
CA ALA A 176 -13.91 9.16 -16.08
C ALA A 176 -13.28 10.34 -15.30
N GLN A 177 -12.63 11.28 -16.00
CA GLN A 177 -12.03 12.46 -15.36
C GLN A 177 -13.08 13.34 -14.68
N LYS A 178 -14.27 13.53 -15.28
CA LYS A 178 -15.38 14.27 -14.65
C LYS A 178 -15.84 13.61 -13.36
N PHE A 179 -16.01 12.29 -13.35
CA PHE A 179 -16.37 11.57 -12.14
C PHE A 179 -15.27 11.60 -11.10
N TYR A 180 -14.01 11.41 -11.49
CA TYR A 180 -12.88 11.49 -10.58
C TYR A 180 -12.82 12.87 -9.89
N THR A 181 -12.94 13.95 -10.67
CA THR A 181 -13.01 15.33 -10.16
C THR A 181 -14.18 15.54 -9.20
N LEU A 182 -15.36 14.98 -9.51
CA LEU A 182 -16.53 15.03 -8.62
C LEU A 182 -16.24 14.35 -7.28
N VAL A 183 -15.64 13.16 -7.30
CA VAL A 183 -15.31 12.40 -6.08
C VAL A 183 -14.22 13.10 -5.27
N LEU A 184 -13.18 13.62 -5.92
CA LEU A 184 -12.13 14.41 -5.27
C LEU A 184 -12.74 15.62 -4.53
N ASN A 185 -13.60 16.38 -5.20
CA ASN A 185 -14.27 17.52 -4.60
C ASN A 185 -15.18 17.12 -3.43
N SER A 186 -15.93 16.02 -3.56
CA SER A 186 -16.73 15.51 -2.46
C SER A 186 -15.87 15.08 -1.26
N GLY A 187 -14.75 14.41 -1.52
CA GLY A 187 -13.80 13.99 -0.51
C GLY A 187 -13.11 15.17 0.19
N LEU A 188 -12.75 16.23 -0.54
CA LEU A 188 -12.24 17.47 0.03
C LEU A 188 -13.27 18.13 0.96
N GLN A 189 -14.53 18.26 0.51
CA GLN A 189 -15.62 18.85 1.30
C GLN A 189 -15.93 18.03 2.56
N ALA A 190 -15.84 16.70 2.46
CA ALA A 190 -16.05 15.79 3.58
C ALA A 190 -14.83 15.67 4.52
N ASP A 191 -13.75 16.43 4.27
CA ASP A 191 -12.47 16.34 4.98
C ASP A 191 -11.85 14.92 4.95
N ARG A 192 -12.17 14.15 3.90
CA ARG A 192 -11.69 12.78 3.65
C ARG A 192 -10.54 12.71 2.68
N ILE A 193 -10.31 13.76 1.90
CA ILE A 193 -9.16 13.93 1.01
C ILE A 193 -8.45 15.22 1.41
N THR A 194 -7.12 15.23 1.32
CA THR A 194 -6.30 16.41 1.56
C THR A 194 -5.58 16.80 0.28
N ALA A 195 -5.43 18.10 0.05
CA ALA A 195 -4.58 18.66 -0.99
C ALA A 195 -3.32 19.23 -0.31
N ALA A 196 -2.15 18.66 -0.57
CA ALA A 196 -0.87 19.14 -0.05
C ALA A 196 0.26 18.83 -1.04
N ASN A 197 1.16 19.78 -1.26
CA ASN A 197 2.29 19.65 -2.21
C ASN A 197 1.85 19.19 -3.60
N ASP A 198 0.77 19.77 -4.12
CA ASP A 198 0.16 19.40 -5.41
C ASP A 198 -0.35 17.95 -5.49
N LYS A 199 -0.56 17.30 -4.34
CA LYS A 199 -1.09 15.94 -4.24
C LYS A 199 -2.43 15.89 -3.52
N MET A 200 -3.33 15.12 -4.09
CA MET A 200 -4.67 14.79 -3.63
C MET A 200 -4.63 13.41 -2.99
N VAL A 201 -4.65 13.36 -1.65
CA VAL A 201 -4.43 12.12 -0.90
C VAL A 201 -5.64 11.82 -0.03
N VAL A 202 -6.15 10.59 -0.10
CA VAL A 202 -7.18 10.12 0.84
C VAL A 202 -6.60 10.06 2.25
N LYS A 203 -7.28 10.70 3.19
CA LYS A 203 -6.92 10.66 4.61
C LYS A 203 -7.17 9.27 5.17
N ARG A 204 -6.34 8.90 6.13
CA ARG A 204 -6.47 7.59 6.77
C ARG A 204 -7.75 7.48 7.58
N THR A 205 -8.44 6.36 7.44
CA THR A 205 -9.37 5.89 8.48
C THR A 205 -8.57 5.46 9.70
N LYS A 206 -9.02 5.85 10.89
CA LYS A 206 -8.53 5.23 12.12
C LYS A 206 -8.85 3.72 12.04
N PRO A 207 -7.87 2.84 12.29
CA PRO A 207 -8.13 1.40 12.39
C PRO A 207 -9.10 1.08 13.54
#